data_AF-A0A5P1MRQ9-F1
#
_entry.id   AF-A0A5P1MRQ9-F1
#
_cell.length_a   1.000
_cell.length_b   1.000
_cell.length_c   1.000
_cell.angle_alpha   90.00
_cell.angle_beta   90.00
_cell.angle_gamma   90.00
#
_symmetry.space_group_name_H-M   'P 1'
#
loop_
_entity.id
_entity.type
_entity.pdbx_description
1 polymer ?
#
loop_
_entity_poly.entity_id
_entity_poly.type
_entity_poly.pdbx_seq_one_letter_code
_entity_poly.pdbx_strand_id
1 'polypeptide(L)'
;MKTYYPSLNCYPSSYPELSGKLLALLSKAPTEWFKPVVINPHFLDYGSVRTRNELKNLLAHGFIRHRAGKGYQLAIAPEEAVRLFAYRDSQTKARVIAQILLNGSTYARQFGGDTSQFLRAVRSLEEQGVIESSCLPVPTVPHIKRRVYTFTQRAKKQ
;
A
#
# COMPACT_ATOMS: atom_id res chain seq x y z
N MET A 1 17.23 3.07 3.10
CA MET A 1 16.40 3.31 4.29
C MET A 1 14.95 3.02 3.92
N LYS A 2 14.26 2.14 4.66
CA LYS A 2 12.87 1.75 4.37
C LYS A 2 11.94 2.80 4.97
N THR A 3 11.29 3.58 4.12
CA THR A 3 10.40 4.68 4.47
C THR A 3 9.04 4.14 4.89
N TYR A 4 8.95 3.69 6.14
CA TYR A 4 7.68 3.62 6.85
C TYR A 4 7.38 5.04 7.35
N TYR A 5 6.21 5.59 7.01
CA TYR A 5 5.73 6.87 7.53
C TYR A 5 4.59 6.58 8.52
N PRO A 6 4.90 6.46 9.83
CA PRO A 6 3.89 6.16 10.86
C PRO A 6 2.78 7.23 10.90
N SER A 7 3.13 8.49 10.59
CA SER A 7 2.24 9.65 10.58
C SER A 7 1.09 9.53 9.57
N LEU A 8 1.28 8.74 8.50
CA LEU A 8 0.28 8.54 7.45
C LEU A 8 -0.48 7.21 7.59
N ASN A 9 -0.11 6.31 8.52
CA ASN A 9 -0.59 4.92 8.56
C ASN A 9 -0.57 4.25 7.18
N CYS A 10 0.44 4.57 6.36
CA CYS A 10 0.53 4.11 4.98
C CYS A 10 1.76 3.23 4.82
N TYR A 11 1.55 2.00 4.33
CA TYR A 11 2.61 1.10 3.92
C TYR A 11 2.58 0.93 2.39
N PRO A 12 3.74 0.92 1.71
CA PRO A 12 3.82 0.77 0.26
C PRO A 12 3.44 -0.68 -0.15
N SER A 13 2.14 -0.89 -0.34
CA SER A 13 1.59 -2.11 -0.94
C SER A 13 1.07 -1.84 -2.34
N SER A 14 1.45 -2.69 -3.28
CA SER A 14 0.78 -2.77 -4.59
C SER A 14 -0.64 -3.34 -4.46
N TYR A 15 -0.93 -4.06 -3.38
CA TYR A 15 -2.21 -4.71 -3.09
C TYR A 15 -2.64 -4.44 -1.63
N PRO A 16 -3.05 -3.20 -1.29
CA PRO A 16 -3.39 -2.84 0.09
C PRO A 16 -4.58 -3.63 0.64
N GLU A 17 -5.54 -4.01 -0.21
CA GLU A 17 -6.66 -4.85 0.21
C GLU A 17 -6.21 -6.26 0.61
N LEU A 18 -5.33 -6.88 -0.20
CA LEU A 18 -4.74 -8.17 0.11
C LEU A 18 -3.92 -8.09 1.40
N SER A 19 -3.14 -7.01 1.57
CA SER A 19 -2.37 -6.76 2.81
C SER A 19 -3.27 -6.66 4.03
N GLY A 20 -4.35 -5.88 3.93
CA GLY A 20 -5.33 -5.74 5.01
C GLY A 20 -6.00 -7.05 5.35
N LYS A 21 -6.44 -7.83 4.35
CA LYS A 21 -7.05 -9.14 4.60
C LYS A 21 -6.05 -10.15 5.16
N LEU A 22 -4.78 -10.12 4.75
CA LEU A 22 -3.72 -10.97 5.30
C LEU A 22 -3.45 -10.63 6.77
N LEU A 23 -3.31 -9.35 7.11
CA LEU A 23 -3.15 -8.93 8.50
C LEU A 23 -4.39 -9.27 9.34
N ALA A 24 -5.60 -9.08 8.80
CA ALA A 24 -6.84 -9.44 9.48
C ALA A 24 -6.99 -10.96 9.72
N LEU A 25 -6.46 -11.80 8.82
CA LEU A 25 -6.41 -13.24 9.03
C LEU A 25 -5.46 -13.57 10.19
N LEU A 26 -4.25 -12.99 10.18
CA LEU A 26 -3.24 -13.25 11.21
C LEU A 26 -3.61 -12.64 12.58
N SER A 27 -4.40 -11.56 12.60
CA SER A 27 -4.86 -10.94 13.85
C SER A 27 -5.92 -11.76 14.58
N LYS A 28 -6.59 -12.71 13.91
CA LYS A 28 -7.54 -13.62 14.58
C LYS A 28 -6.86 -14.58 15.55
N ALA A 29 -5.62 -14.96 15.29
CA ALA A 29 -4.81 -15.81 16.15
C ALA A 29 -3.35 -15.33 16.15
N PRO A 30 -3.04 -14.23 16.87
CA PRO A 30 -1.76 -13.54 16.75
C PRO A 30 -0.57 -14.37 17.26
N THR A 31 -0.82 -15.34 18.13
CA THR A 31 0.20 -16.24 18.70
C THR A 31 0.44 -17.48 17.85
N GLU A 32 -0.36 -17.71 16.80
CA GLU A 32 -0.26 -18.90 15.94
C GLU A 32 0.63 -18.67 14.71
N TRP A 33 1.21 -19.76 14.22
CA TRP A 33 2.01 -19.78 12.99
C TRP A 33 1.20 -20.37 11.85
N PHE A 34 1.02 -19.60 10.78
CA PHE A 34 0.26 -19.98 9.60
C PHE A 34 1.16 -20.38 8.45
N LYS A 35 1.06 -21.64 8.01
CA LYS A 35 1.77 -22.12 6.82
C LYS A 35 1.14 -21.54 5.55
N PRO A 36 1.91 -21.34 4.46
CA PRO A 36 1.37 -20.89 3.18
C PRO A 36 0.19 -21.73 2.66
N VAL A 37 0.20 -23.04 2.92
CA VAL A 37 -0.88 -23.96 2.53
C VAL A 37 -2.21 -23.66 3.23
N VAL A 38 -2.17 -23.05 4.41
CA VAL A 38 -3.35 -22.60 5.16
C VAL A 38 -3.78 -21.20 4.72
N ILE A 39 -2.82 -20.33 4.40
CA ILE A 39 -3.10 -18.94 3.99
C ILE A 39 -3.69 -18.88 2.56
N ASN A 40 -3.06 -19.56 1.60
CA ASN A 40 -3.39 -19.44 0.17
C ASN A 40 -4.86 -19.75 -0.18
N PRO A 41 -5.53 -20.76 0.41
CA PRO A 41 -6.95 -21.04 0.15
C PRO A 41 -7.89 -19.86 0.45
N HIS A 42 -7.53 -18.97 1.38
CA HIS A 42 -8.35 -17.80 1.70
C HIS A 42 -8.23 -16.66 0.67
N PHE A 43 -7.26 -16.74 -0.25
CA PHE A 43 -6.91 -15.66 -1.19
C PHE A 43 -6.76 -16.15 -2.63
N LEU A 44 -7.54 -17.18 -3.01
CA LEU A 44 -7.50 -17.76 -4.36
C LEU A 44 -7.76 -16.71 -5.44
N ASP A 45 -8.67 -15.76 -5.19
CA ASP A 45 -9.03 -14.67 -6.11
C ASP A 45 -7.85 -13.76 -6.48
N TYR A 46 -6.86 -13.63 -5.59
CA TYR A 46 -5.65 -12.85 -5.85
C TYR A 46 -4.53 -13.67 -6.51
N GLY A 47 -4.57 -15.00 -6.35
CA GLY A 47 -3.55 -15.92 -6.84
C GLY A 47 -2.36 -16.08 -5.89
N SER A 48 -1.82 -17.29 -5.84
CA SER A 48 -0.76 -17.71 -4.89
C SER A 48 0.55 -16.92 -5.01
N VAL A 49 0.90 -16.46 -6.23
CA VAL A 49 2.10 -15.65 -6.47
C VAL A 49 1.96 -14.28 -5.83
N ARG A 50 0.80 -13.61 -6.00
CA ARG A 50 0.55 -12.28 -5.43
C ARG A 50 0.52 -12.34 -3.91
N THR A 51 -0.19 -13.32 -3.34
CA THR A 51 -0.23 -13.56 -1.89
C THR A 51 1.15 -13.78 -1.30
N ARG A 52 2.00 -14.56 -1.97
CA ARG A 52 3.39 -14.77 -1.53
C ARG A 52 4.22 -13.49 -1.58
N ASN A 53 4.10 -12.71 -2.64
CA ASN A 53 4.81 -11.44 -2.77
C ASN A 53 4.38 -10.44 -1.70
N GLU A 54 3.09 -10.38 -1.39
CA GLU A 54 2.60 -9.48 -0.35
C GLU A 54 3.04 -9.93 1.05
N LEU A 55 3.04 -11.24 1.36
CA LEU A 55 3.60 -11.77 2.60
C LEU A 55 5.09 -11.40 2.76
N LYS A 56 5.89 -11.48 1.69
CA LYS A 56 7.29 -11.02 1.72
C LYS A 56 7.40 -9.53 2.00
N ASN A 57 6.49 -8.73 1.43
CA ASN A 57 6.50 -7.29 1.60
C ASN A 57 6.12 -6.90 3.05
N LEU A 58 5.09 -7.55 3.63
CA LEU A 58 4.69 -7.40 5.03
C LEU A 58 5.81 -7.82 5.99
N LEU A 59 6.51 -8.92 5.67
CA LEU A 59 7.68 -9.38 6.43
C LEU A 59 8.83 -8.36 6.36
N ALA A 60 9.10 -7.81 5.17
CA ALA A 60 10.17 -6.85 4.98
C ALA A 60 9.96 -5.54 5.76
N HIS A 61 8.71 -5.22 6.11
CA HIS A 61 8.32 -4.04 6.88
C HIS A 61 8.07 -4.36 8.36
N GLY A 62 8.27 -5.61 8.78
CA GLY A 62 8.20 -6.02 10.18
C GLY A 62 6.78 -6.15 10.74
N PHE A 63 5.74 -6.21 9.90
CA PHE A 63 4.36 -6.44 10.36
C PHE A 63 4.09 -7.90 10.68
N ILE A 64 4.83 -8.81 10.03
CA ILE A 64 4.76 -10.25 10.27
C ILE A 64 6.16 -10.81 10.46
N ARG A 65 6.25 -11.94 11.16
CA ARG A 65 7.47 -12.74 11.34
C ARG A 65 7.35 -14.00 10.51
N HIS A 66 8.49 -14.53 10.06
CA HIS A 66 8.55 -15.80 9.35
C HIS A 66 9.53 -16.74 10.04
N ARG A 67 9.12 -18.01 10.23
CA ARG A 67 9.98 -19.07 10.76
C ARG A 67 9.91 -20.28 9.84
N ALA A 68 11.08 -20.74 9.40
CA ALA A 68 11.21 -21.93 8.56
C ALA A 68 10.47 -23.13 9.19
N GLY A 69 9.68 -23.84 8.38
CA GLY A 69 8.86 -24.98 8.81
C GLY A 69 7.57 -24.63 9.56
N LYS A 70 7.45 -23.43 10.15
CA LYS A 70 6.24 -22.99 10.87
C LYS A 70 5.35 -22.04 10.06
N GLY A 71 5.93 -21.16 9.26
CA GLY A 71 5.20 -20.23 8.40
C GLY A 71 5.27 -18.78 8.89
N TYR A 72 4.14 -18.07 8.85
CA TYR A 72 4.03 -16.64 9.16
C TYR A 72 3.21 -16.39 10.44
N GLN A 73 3.60 -15.38 11.21
CA GLN A 73 2.93 -14.95 12.44
C GLN A 73 2.86 -13.43 12.49
N LEU A 74 1.86 -12.85 13.16
CA LEU A 74 1.81 -11.41 13.39
C LEU A 74 2.99 -10.94 14.26
N ALA A 75 3.64 -9.85 13.88
CA ALA A 75 4.78 -9.29 14.62
C ALA A 75 4.42 -8.10 15.52
N ILE A 76 3.29 -7.47 15.22
CA ILE A 76 2.74 -6.24 15.82
C ILE A 76 1.49 -6.55 16.65
N ALA A 77 1.00 -5.58 17.41
CA ALA A 77 -0.24 -5.75 18.16
C ALA A 77 -1.44 -5.97 17.20
N PRO A 78 -2.40 -6.86 17.53
CA PRO A 78 -3.59 -7.08 16.70
C PRO A 78 -4.37 -5.79 16.40
N GLU A 79 -4.45 -4.89 17.38
CA GLU A 79 -5.14 -3.60 17.24
C GLU A 79 -4.42 -2.70 16.23
N GLU A 80 -3.09 -2.71 16.22
CA GLU A 80 -2.28 -1.99 15.23
C GLU A 80 -2.42 -2.62 13.84
N ALA A 81 -2.48 -3.95 13.74
CA ALA A 81 -2.70 -4.66 12.48
C ALA A 81 -4.04 -4.30 11.83
N VAL A 82 -5.09 -4.20 12.64
CA VAL A 82 -6.40 -3.72 12.19
C VAL A 82 -6.32 -2.25 11.79
N ARG A 83 -5.64 -1.41 12.59
CA ARG A 83 -5.53 0.04 12.34
C ARG A 83 -4.68 0.42 11.12
N LEU A 84 -3.64 -0.35 10.81
CA LEU A 84 -2.74 -0.15 9.66
C LEU A 84 -3.49 -0.10 8.32
N PHE A 85 -4.67 -0.73 8.26
CA PHE A 85 -5.54 -0.71 7.09
C PHE A 85 -6.98 -0.29 7.41
N ALA A 86 -7.30 0.12 8.64
CA ALA A 86 -8.59 0.70 9.02
C ALA A 86 -8.77 2.14 8.51
N TYR A 87 -7.82 2.66 7.74
CA TYR A 87 -7.91 4.00 7.18
C TYR A 87 -9.15 4.10 6.28
N ARG A 88 -10.07 4.99 6.67
CA ARG A 88 -11.32 5.36 5.98
C ARG A 88 -11.12 5.97 4.58
N ASP A 89 -9.92 5.94 4.04
CA ASP A 89 -9.62 6.43 2.70
C ASP A 89 -9.71 5.29 1.69
N SER A 90 -10.33 5.57 0.53
CA SER A 90 -10.58 4.56 -0.49
C SER A 90 -9.28 3.82 -0.85
N GLN A 91 -9.36 2.51 -1.13
CA GLN A 91 -8.23 1.67 -1.55
C GLN A 91 -7.36 2.34 -2.62
N THR A 92 -8.00 3.15 -3.47
CA THR A 92 -7.38 3.97 -4.50
C THR A 92 -6.41 5.02 -3.94
N LYS A 93 -6.74 5.71 -2.85
CA LYS A 93 -5.84 6.66 -2.17
C LYS A 93 -4.60 5.98 -1.61
N ALA A 94 -4.78 4.84 -0.94
CA ALA A 94 -3.65 4.06 -0.43
C ALA A 94 -2.71 3.63 -1.58
N ARG A 95 -3.27 3.19 -2.71
CA ARG A 95 -2.48 2.87 -3.93
C ARG A 95 -1.77 4.10 -4.52
N VAL A 96 -2.41 5.27 -4.53
CA VAL A 96 -1.80 6.53 -4.99
C VAL A 96 -0.58 6.85 -4.14
N ILE A 97 -0.74 6.85 -2.81
CA ILE A 97 0.35 7.10 -1.85
C ILE A 97 1.47 6.09 -2.04
N ALA A 98 1.16 4.79 -2.14
CA ALA A 98 2.15 3.74 -2.36
C ALA A 98 2.94 3.94 -3.66
N GLN A 99 2.29 4.34 -4.76
CA GLN A 99 2.99 4.62 -6.01
C GLN A 99 3.92 5.83 -5.90
N ILE A 100 3.51 6.89 -5.20
CA ILE A 100 4.38 8.06 -4.96
C ILE A 100 5.56 7.66 -4.08
N LEU A 101 5.38 6.80 -3.08
CA LEU A 101 6.48 6.28 -2.25
C LEU A 101 7.51 5.49 -3.07
N LEU A 102 7.04 4.63 -3.98
CA LEU A 102 7.91 3.76 -4.77
C LEU A 102 8.62 4.52 -5.90
N ASN A 103 7.91 5.43 -6.58
CA ASN A 103 8.38 6.05 -7.82
C ASN A 103 8.75 7.53 -7.64
N GLY A 104 8.55 8.09 -6.44
CA GLY A 104 8.64 9.54 -6.18
C GLY A 104 7.44 10.34 -6.68
N SER A 105 6.64 9.79 -7.60
CA SER A 105 5.47 10.45 -8.20
C SER A 105 4.46 9.45 -8.79
N THR A 106 3.25 9.91 -9.11
CA THR A 106 2.27 9.12 -9.89
C THR A 106 1.44 10.01 -10.81
N TYR A 107 0.84 9.41 -11.84
CA TYR A 107 -0.13 10.05 -12.74
C TYR A 107 -1.15 9.01 -13.24
N ALA A 108 -2.30 9.49 -13.73
CA ALA A 108 -3.48 8.66 -14.00
C ALA A 108 -3.19 7.40 -14.86
N ARG A 109 -2.41 7.55 -15.93
CA ARG A 109 -2.08 6.43 -16.83
C ARG A 109 -1.11 5.42 -16.21
N GLN A 110 -0.29 5.81 -15.23
CA GLN A 110 0.61 4.91 -14.50
C GLN A 110 -0.13 4.10 -13.41
N PHE A 111 -1.30 4.58 -12.97
CA PHE A 111 -2.06 3.96 -11.90
C PHE A 111 -2.61 2.56 -12.26
N GLY A 112 -2.85 2.29 -13.55
CA GLY A 112 -3.26 0.97 -14.04
C GLY A 112 -4.61 0.49 -13.49
N GLY A 113 -5.58 1.40 -13.32
CA GLY A 113 -6.92 1.13 -12.80
C GLY A 113 -7.95 2.17 -13.27
N ASP A 114 -9.13 2.20 -12.64
CA ASP A 114 -10.17 3.18 -12.99
C ASP A 114 -9.67 4.61 -12.75
N THR A 115 -9.60 5.37 -13.84
CA THR A 115 -9.13 6.76 -13.85
C THR A 115 -10.04 7.67 -13.01
N SER A 116 -11.35 7.41 -12.97
CA SER A 116 -12.30 8.21 -12.19
C SER A 116 -12.07 8.04 -10.69
N GLN A 117 -11.82 6.82 -10.25
CA GLN A 117 -11.45 6.55 -8.85
C GLN A 117 -10.12 7.20 -8.51
N PHE A 118 -9.12 7.10 -9.40
CA PHE A 118 -7.82 7.73 -9.22
C PHE A 118 -7.97 9.25 -9.04
N LEU A 119 -8.74 9.91 -9.91
CA LEU A 119 -8.96 11.36 -9.86
C LEU A 119 -9.67 11.81 -8.58
N ARG A 120 -10.66 11.04 -8.09
CA ARG A 120 -11.29 11.30 -6.78
C ARG A 120 -10.31 11.14 -5.63
N ALA A 121 -9.45 10.12 -5.70
CA ALA A 121 -8.44 9.85 -4.69
C ALA A 121 -7.40 10.97 -4.60
N VAL A 122 -6.78 11.34 -5.73
CA VAL A 122 -5.77 12.42 -5.76
C VAL A 122 -6.38 13.75 -5.35
N ARG A 123 -7.60 14.09 -5.79
CA ARG A 123 -8.27 15.33 -5.40
C ARG A 123 -8.43 15.42 -3.89
N SER A 124 -8.91 14.36 -3.25
CA SER A 124 -9.11 14.39 -1.81
C SER A 124 -7.79 14.37 -1.02
N LEU A 125 -6.73 13.74 -1.55
CA LEU A 125 -5.38 13.83 -0.97
C LEU A 125 -4.74 15.22 -1.13
N GLU A 126 -5.02 15.91 -2.23
CA GLU A 126 -4.65 17.32 -2.44
C GLU A 126 -5.39 18.23 -1.45
N GLU A 127 -6.70 18.05 -1.28
CA GLU A 127 -7.53 18.80 -0.31
C GLU A 127 -7.05 18.60 1.14
N GLN A 128 -6.51 17.42 1.48
CA GLN A 128 -5.89 17.13 2.77
C GLN A 128 -4.46 17.67 2.90
N GLY A 129 -3.87 18.23 1.84
CA GLY A 129 -2.49 18.73 1.82
C GLY A 129 -1.41 17.64 1.86
N VAL A 130 -1.77 16.39 1.57
CA VAL A 130 -0.83 15.25 1.57
C VAL A 130 0.00 15.24 0.30
N ILE A 131 -0.63 15.53 -0.83
CA ILE A 131 0.03 15.58 -2.15
C ILE A 131 -0.20 16.93 -2.82
N GLU A 132 0.66 17.26 -3.78
CA GLU A 132 0.55 18.40 -4.68
C GLU A 132 0.63 17.92 -6.13
N SER A 133 0.02 18.67 -7.06
CA SER A 133 0.15 18.40 -8.49
C SER A 133 1.00 19.43 -9.21
N SER A 134 1.73 18.95 -10.22
CA SER A 134 2.48 19.76 -11.17
C SER A 134 2.19 19.29 -12.59
N CYS A 135 2.07 20.23 -13.54
CA CYS A 135 1.90 19.92 -14.95
C CYS A 135 3.27 19.85 -15.63
N LEU A 136 3.78 18.63 -15.83
CA LEU A 136 5.09 18.37 -16.39
C LEU A 136 4.99 17.90 -17.86
N PRO A 137 5.91 18.29 -18.75
CA PRO A 137 5.94 17.78 -20.11
C PRO A 137 6.27 16.27 -20.12
N VAL A 138 5.69 15.53 -21.06
CA VAL A 138 6.01 14.12 -21.24
C VAL A 138 7.38 13.99 -21.91
N PRO A 139 8.33 13.20 -21.36
CA PRO A 139 9.69 13.12 -21.90
C PRO A 139 9.75 12.74 -23.38
N THR A 140 8.86 11.86 -23.83
CA THR A 140 8.79 11.40 -25.22
C THR A 140 7.99 12.30 -26.14
N VAL A 141 7.16 13.19 -25.59
CA VAL A 141 6.25 14.06 -26.35
C VAL A 141 6.08 15.41 -25.62
N PRO A 142 7.05 16.34 -25.74
CA PRO A 142 7.16 17.51 -24.86
C PRO A 142 5.99 18.50 -24.95
N HIS A 143 5.28 18.53 -26.08
CA HIS A 143 4.08 19.37 -26.28
C HIS A 143 2.87 18.87 -25.48
N ILE A 144 2.88 17.61 -25.03
CA ILE A 144 1.86 17.06 -24.14
C ILE A 144 2.32 17.28 -22.70
N LYS A 145 1.49 17.96 -21.90
CA LYS A 145 1.68 18.07 -20.45
C LYS A 145 0.85 17.02 -19.73
N ARG A 146 1.41 16.42 -18.68
CA ARG A 146 0.71 15.51 -17.76
C ARG A 146 0.69 16.10 -16.37
N ARG A 147 -0.45 15.95 -15.71
CA ARG A 147 -0.59 16.24 -14.29
C ARG A 147 0.03 15.10 -13.50
N VAL A 148 1.14 15.40 -12.82
CA VAL A 148 1.91 14.49 -11.98
C VAL A 148 1.69 14.88 -10.53
N TYR A 149 1.51 13.89 -9.66
CA TYR A 149 1.26 14.09 -8.24
C TYR A 149 2.45 13.61 -7.41
N THR A 150 2.86 14.41 -6.43
CA THR A 150 3.99 14.16 -5.52
C THR A 150 3.61 14.51 -4.09
N PHE A 151 4.32 13.99 -3.09
CA PHE A 151 4.12 14.44 -1.70
C PHE A 151 4.49 15.92 -1.53
N THR A 152 3.68 16.64 -0.77
CA THR A 152 4.00 18.00 -0.34
C THR A 152 5.24 18.01 0.54
N GLN A 153 5.92 19.15 0.64
CA GLN A 153 7.04 19.32 1.57
C GLN A 153 6.63 19.08 3.03
N ARG A 154 5.39 19.42 3.38
CA ARG A 154 4.82 19.16 4.71
C ARG A 154 4.71 17.65 4.97
N ALA A 155 4.22 16.87 4.01
CA ALA A 155 4.10 15.42 4.14
C ALA A 155 5.46 14.70 4.18
N LYS A 156 6.53 15.29 3.59
CA LYS A 156 7.89 14.74 3.63
C LYS A 156 8.65 15.00 4.94
N LYS A 157 8.26 16.03 5.71
CA LYS A 157 8.98 16.50 6.92
C LYS A 157 8.42 15.93 8.23
N GLN A 158 7.51 14.96 8.20
CA GLN A 158 6.83 14.40 9.38
C GLN A 158 7.15 12.93 9.61
#